data_AF-A0A6A0GUX3-F1
#
_entry.id   AF-A0A6A0GUX3-F1
#
_cell.length_a   1.000
_cell.length_b   1.000
_cell.length_c   1.000
_cell.angle_alpha   90.00
_cell.angle_beta   90.00
_cell.angle_gamma   90.00
#
_symmetry.space_group_name_H-M   'P 1'
#
loop_
_entity.id
_entity.type
_entity.pdbx_description
1 polymer ?
#
loop_
_entity_poly.entity_id
_entity_poly.type
_entity_poly.pdbx_seq_one_letter_code
_entity_poly.pdbx_strand_id
1 'polypeptide(L)' 'MNSREAFGTHDSRLSGSRTRSWSDMKTFGERVRFDLLSTPSSLVLERLRPEDAGLYRCRVDFKRSPTRNARANLTVISE' A
#
# COMPACT_ATOMS: atom_id res chain seq x y z
N MET A 1 -1.97 -18.01 -14.35
CA MET A 1 -0.94 -16.95 -14.51
C MET A 1 -1.06 -15.97 -13.34
N ASN A 2 0.06 -15.69 -12.69
CA ASN A 2 0.16 -15.12 -11.35
C ASN A 2 -0.18 -13.62 -11.30
N SER A 3 -1.42 -13.29 -10.97
CA SER A 3 -1.79 -11.93 -10.59
C SER A 3 -1.87 -11.86 -9.07
N ARG A 4 -0.73 -11.59 -8.41
CA ARG A 4 -0.71 -11.20 -7.00
C ARG A 4 -1.30 -9.78 -6.91
N GLU A 5 -2.62 -9.67 -6.91
CA GLU A 5 -3.34 -8.40 -6.87
C GLU A 5 -3.60 -7.92 -5.43
N ALA A 6 -3.32 -6.63 -5.23
CA ALA A 6 -3.65 -5.77 -4.07
C ALA A 6 -2.92 -6.05 -2.74
N PHE A 7 -1.83 -5.33 -2.49
CA PHE A 7 -1.07 -5.39 -1.22
C PHE A 7 -1.49 -4.32 -0.18
N GLY A 8 -2.69 -3.75 -0.33
CA GLY A 8 -3.20 -2.71 0.56
C GLY A 8 -4.43 -2.04 -0.04
N THR A 9 -5.61 -2.29 0.51
CA THR A 9 -6.85 -1.61 0.07
C THR A 9 -7.35 -0.73 1.20
N HIS A 10 -7.55 0.56 0.91
CA HIS A 10 -8.21 1.50 1.80
C HIS A 10 -9.49 1.98 1.12
N ASP A 11 -10.64 1.48 1.60
CA ASP A 11 -11.95 1.89 1.09
C ASP A 11 -12.68 2.75 2.12
N SER A 12 -12.74 4.05 1.85
CA SER A 12 -13.45 5.06 2.65
C SER A 12 -14.86 5.37 2.14
N ARG A 13 -15.36 4.61 1.16
CA ARG A 13 -16.71 4.83 0.59
C ARG A 13 -17.82 4.35 1.50
N LEU A 14 -17.53 3.41 2.40
CA LEU A 14 -18.43 2.93 3.44
C LEU A 14 -18.44 3.93 4.61
N SER A 15 -19.33 4.90 4.51
CA SER A 15 -19.66 5.81 5.61
C SER A 15 -20.26 5.01 6.77
N GLY A 16 -19.47 4.78 7.83
CA GLY A 16 -20.02 4.36 9.13
C GLY A 16 -19.38 3.15 9.84
N SER A 17 -18.35 2.48 9.31
CA SER A 17 -17.71 1.39 10.05
C SER A 17 -16.26 1.23 9.64
N ARG A 18 -15.35 1.33 10.63
CA ARG A 18 -13.92 1.00 10.60
C ARG A 18 -13.34 0.84 9.19
N THR A 19 -12.67 1.90 8.71
CA THR A 19 -11.81 1.86 7.53
C THR A 19 -10.92 0.62 7.59
N ARG A 20 -11.20 -0.36 6.72
CA ARG A 20 -10.52 -1.66 6.72
C ARG A 20 -9.23 -1.52 5.92
N SER A 21 -8.15 -1.08 6.57
CA SER A 21 -6.81 -1.20 6.02
C SER A 21 -6.39 -2.66 6.09
N TRP A 22 -6.59 -3.40 5.00
CA TRP A 22 -6.07 -4.76 4.89
C TRP A 22 -4.68 -4.69 4.27
N SER A 23 -3.64 -4.86 5.08
CA SER A 23 -2.29 -5.20 4.64
C SER A 23 -2.13 -6.72 4.71
N ASP A 24 -1.41 -7.31 3.75
CA ASP A 24 -1.08 -8.73 3.81
C ASP A 24 -0.08 -8.97 4.95
N MET A 25 -0.62 -9.26 6.12
CA MET A 25 0.12 -9.55 7.35
C MET A 25 1.10 -10.71 7.17
N LYS A 26 0.88 -11.59 6.19
CA LYS A 26 1.74 -12.73 5.90
C LYS A 26 3.04 -12.32 5.18
N THR A 27 3.01 -11.23 4.42
CA THR A 27 4.16 -10.76 3.63
C THR A 27 4.93 -9.65 4.37
N PHE A 28 4.21 -8.71 4.98
CA PHE A 28 4.84 -7.53 5.58
C PHE A 28 4.72 -7.45 7.11
N GLY A 29 3.79 -8.19 7.72
CA GLY A 29 3.55 -8.14 9.16
C GLY A 29 3.20 -6.72 9.65
N GLU A 30 3.63 -6.39 10.87
CA GLU A 30 3.47 -5.06 11.49
C GLU A 30 4.43 -3.98 10.97
N ARG A 31 5.33 -4.35 10.04
CA ARG A 31 6.34 -3.42 9.49
C ARG A 31 5.75 -2.44 8.47
N VAL A 32 4.54 -2.71 7.98
CA VAL A 32 3.87 -1.87 6.99
C VAL A 32 2.65 -1.21 7.57
N ARG A 33 2.59 0.11 7.43
CA ARG A 33 1.45 0.93 7.82
C ARG A 33 1.15 1.98 6.75
N PHE A 34 -0.14 2.28 6.58
CA PHE A 34 -0.60 3.37 5.73
C PHE A 34 -0.89 4.59 6.61
N ASP A 35 -0.12 5.66 6.40
CA ASP A 35 -0.37 6.95 7.04
C ASP A 35 -1.26 7.81 6.15
N LEU A 36 -2.54 7.82 6.48
CA LEU A 36 -3.58 8.55 5.73
C LEU A 36 -3.74 9.99 6.22
N LEU A 37 -3.16 10.34 7.37
CA LEU A 37 -3.23 11.68 7.94
C LEU A 37 -2.09 12.55 7.40
N SER A 38 -0.98 11.93 6.99
CA SER A 38 0.08 12.62 6.26
C SER A 38 -0.43 13.22 4.94
N THR A 39 0.08 14.40 4.57
CA THR A 39 -0.18 15.05 3.28
C THR A 39 1.16 15.27 2.56
N PRO A 40 1.47 14.50 1.50
CA PRO A 40 0.64 13.46 0.88
C PRO A 40 0.57 12.17 1.73
N SER A 41 -0.55 11.44 1.59
CA SER A 41 -0.74 10.15 2.26
C SER A 41 0.34 9.16 1.84
N SER A 42 0.96 8.48 2.80
CA SER A 42 2.18 7.72 2.58
C SER A 42 2.08 6.27 3.06
N LEU A 43 2.76 5.37 2.34
CA LEU A 43 3.01 4.00 2.78
C LEU A 43 4.34 3.99 3.52
N VAL A 44 4.33 3.55 4.78
CA VAL A 44 5.54 3.45 5.60
C VAL A 44 5.88 1.98 5.80
N LEU A 45 7.09 1.61 5.39
CA LEU A 45 7.67 0.29 5.55
C LEU A 45 8.94 0.41 6.40
N GLU A 46 8.93 -0.22 7.57
CA GLU A 46 10.03 -0.19 8.54
C GLU A 46 10.84 -1.49 8.48
N ARG A 47 12.13 -1.43 8.87
CA ARG A 47 13.03 -2.60 8.89
C ARG A 47 13.04 -3.32 7.54
N LEU A 48 13.46 -2.60 6.49
CA LEU A 48 13.56 -3.10 5.11
C LEU A 48 14.42 -4.36 5.03
N ARG A 49 14.00 -5.31 4.20
CA ARG A 49 14.72 -6.54 3.89
C ARG A 49 14.94 -6.67 2.38
N PRO A 50 15.94 -7.44 1.92
CA PRO A 50 16.16 -7.64 0.49
C PRO A 50 14.92 -8.17 -0.25
N GLU A 51 14.09 -8.97 0.42
CA GLU A 51 12.85 -9.53 -0.16
C GLU A 51 11.75 -8.49 -0.34
N ASP A 52 11.85 -7.32 0.29
CA ASP A 52 10.90 -6.22 0.12
C ASP A 52 11.16 -5.46 -1.19
N ALA A 53 12.29 -5.68 -1.88
CA ALA A 53 12.59 -5.06 -3.16
C ALA A 53 11.59 -5.47 -4.24
N GLY A 54 11.14 -4.51 -5.05
CA GLY A 54 10.17 -4.77 -6.11
C GLY A 54 9.39 -3.54 -6.56
N LEU A 55 8.42 -3.77 -7.45
CA LEU A 55 7.56 -2.73 -7.97
C LEU A 55 6.31 -2.55 -7.10
N TYR A 56 6.19 -1.40 -6.47
CA TYR A 56 5.05 -0.98 -5.67
C TYR A 56 4.06 -0.21 -6.53
N ARG A 57 2.77 -0.40 -6.26
CA ARG A 57 1.67 0.27 -6.96
C ARG A 57 0.74 0.92 -5.96
N CYS A 58 0.63 2.25 -6.04
CA CYS A 58 -0.42 3.00 -5.35
C CYS A 58 -1.63 3.11 -6.28
N ARG A 59 -2.81 2.78 -5.77
CA ARG A 59 -4.09 2.90 -6.47
C ARG A 59 -5.03 3.72 -5.60
N VAL A 60 -5.52 4.85 -6.12
CA VAL A 60 -6.51 5.69 -5.46
C VAL A 60 -7.74 5.75 -6.34
N ASP A 61 -8.82 5.14 -5.86
CA ASP A 61 -10.08 5.13 -6.59
C ASP A 61 -11.02 6.22 -6.06
N PHE A 62 -11.45 7.13 -6.94
CA PHE A 62 -12.36 8.22 -6.57
C PHE A 62 -13.83 7.84 -6.86
N LYS A 63 -14.78 8.51 -6.21
CA LYS A 63 -16.22 8.29 -6.47
C LYS A 63 -16.69 8.90 -7.79
N ARG A 64 -16.13 10.06 -8.18
CA ARG A 64 -16.57 10.86 -9.33
C ARG A 64 -15.43 11.23 -10.29
N SER A 65 -14.26 10.63 -10.10
CA SER A 65 -13.08 10.89 -10.93
C SER A 65 -12.39 9.57 -11.28
N PRO A 66 -11.61 9.53 -12.36
CA PRO A 66 -10.87 8.33 -12.73
C PRO A 66 -9.91 7.87 -11.61
N THR A 67 -9.69 6.57 -11.52
CA THR A 67 -8.68 5.99 -10.63
C THR A 67 -7.30 6.54 -10.97
N ARG A 68 -6.59 7.05 -9.95
CA ARG A 68 -5.19 7.44 -10.09
C ARG A 68 -4.31 6.26 -9.71
N ASN A 69 -3.29 6.02 -10.53
CA ASN A 69 -2.32 4.96 -10.31
C ASN A 69 -0.92 5.54 -10.31
N ALA A 70 -0.11 5.20 -9.32
CA ALA A 70 1.32 5.49 -9.30
C ALA A 70 2.09 4.19 -9.12
N ARG A 71 3.31 4.15 -9.68
CA ARG A 71 4.23 3.03 -9.53
C ARG A 71 5.56 3.54 -9.00
N ALA A 72 6.14 2.83 -8.05
CA ALA A 72 7.43 3.13 -7.47
C ALA A 72 8.27 1.84 -7.46
N ASN A 73 9.52 1.92 -7.91
CA ASN A 73 10.44 0.80 -7.82
C ASN A 73 11.24 0.92 -6.52
N LEU A 74 11.17 -0.08 -5.66
CA LEU A 74 11.96 -0.15 -4.43
C LEU A 74 13.14 -1.09 -4.68
N THR A 75 14.35 -0.53 -4.61
CA THR A 75 15.59 -1.30 -4.62
C THR A 75 16.20 -1.22 -3.23
N VAL A 76 16.47 -2.37 -2.63
CA VAL A 76 17.15 -2.47 -1.33
C VAL A 76 18.61 -2.75 -1.61
N ILE A 77 19.48 -1.87 -1.13
CA ILE A 77 20.93 -2.01 -1.25
C ILE A 77 21.43 -2.54 0.09
N SER A 78 21.95 -3.76 0.09
CA SER A 78 22.68 -4.37 1.22
C SER A 78 24.17 -4.32 0.91
N GLU A 79 24.96 -3.90 1.90
CA GLU A 79 26.43 -3.92 1.85
C GLU A 79 26.99 -5.35 2.00
#